data_AF-A0A7V6ILZ8-F1
#
_entry.id   AF-A0A7V6ILZ8-F1
#
_cell.length_a   1.000
_cell.length_b   1.000
_cell.length_c   1.000
_cell.angle_alpha   90.00
_cell.angle_beta   90.00
_cell.angle_gamma   90.00
#
_symmetry.space_group_name_H-M   'P 1'
#
loop_
_entity.id
_entity.type
_entity.pdbx_description
1 polymer ?
#
loop_
_entity_poly.entity_id
_entity_poly.type
_entity_poly.pdbx_seq_one_letter_code
_entity_poly.pdbx_strand_id
1 'polypeptide(L)'
;SGAGKGFDRRQGDYMGMLGTIINAMALQNVLQEINVKAKVVSAVTIEPICEKTYYIKALQYMQEGYVVIFGGGTGNPFFSTDSGAALRALEIKADLLIKGTRVDGIYSADPEKDPNAIKYDVLTFQEVYAKNLKVMDLTAFTLCKDNHMPICVYNANKPGNLLKVLKGEQVGTLLPVIS
;
A
#
# COMPACT_ATOMS: atom_id res chain seq x y z
N SER A 1 15.83 7.85 -20.19
CA SER A 1 16.64 8.81 -19.40
C SER A 1 16.04 10.20 -19.54
N GLY A 2 15.26 10.65 -18.54
CA GLY A 2 14.61 11.97 -18.50
C GLY A 2 15.35 13.01 -17.66
N ALA A 3 16.67 12.88 -17.55
CA ALA A 3 17.53 13.87 -16.93
C ALA A 3 17.74 15.02 -17.92
N GLY A 4 16.73 15.86 -18.10
CA GLY A 4 16.79 16.94 -19.10
C GLY A 4 15.48 17.69 -19.31
N LYS A 5 14.94 18.28 -18.23
CA LYS A 5 14.14 19.52 -18.21
C LYS A 5 13.51 19.73 -16.82
N GLY A 6 14.26 20.37 -15.93
CA GLY A 6 13.75 21.37 -14.98
C GLY A 6 12.65 21.01 -13.97
N PHE A 7 12.47 19.75 -13.60
CA PHE A 7 11.53 19.41 -12.51
C PHE A 7 12.29 18.93 -11.28
N ASP A 8 12.28 19.71 -10.21
CA ASP A 8 12.83 19.30 -8.91
C ASP A 8 12.05 18.07 -8.44
N ARG A 9 12.73 16.93 -8.36
CA ARG A 9 12.14 15.67 -7.89
C ARG A 9 11.37 15.84 -6.59
N ARG A 10 11.85 16.69 -5.68
CA ARG A 10 11.16 16.99 -4.41
C ARG A 10 9.79 17.62 -4.64
N GLN A 11 9.69 18.56 -5.58
CA GLN A 11 8.42 19.20 -5.95
C GLN A 11 7.44 18.17 -6.55
N GLY A 12 7.93 17.27 -7.39
CA GLY A 12 7.14 16.17 -7.92
C GLY A 12 6.61 15.24 -6.84
N ASP A 13 7.44 14.89 -5.85
CA ASP A 13 7.01 14.06 -4.74
C ASP A 13 5.99 14.77 -3.85
N TYR A 14 6.13 16.08 -3.59
CA TYR A 14 5.11 16.88 -2.90
C TYR A 14 3.78 16.89 -3.65
N MET A 15 3.81 17.08 -4.96
CA MET A 15 2.60 17.01 -5.79
C MET A 15 1.96 15.61 -5.75
N GLY A 16 2.77 14.55 -5.77
CA GLY A 16 2.31 13.18 -5.58
C GLY A 16 1.62 12.98 -4.23
N MET A 17 2.21 13.47 -3.14
CA MET A 17 1.62 13.41 -1.80
C MET A 17 0.28 14.13 -1.73
N LEU A 18 0.17 15.34 -2.30
CA LEU A 18 -1.11 16.06 -2.39
C LEU A 18 -2.15 15.27 -3.21
N GLY A 19 -1.74 14.66 -4.33
CA GLY A 19 -2.61 13.78 -5.12
C GLY A 19 -3.18 12.61 -4.30
N THR A 20 -2.37 11.99 -3.45
CA THR A 20 -2.86 10.92 -2.56
C THR A 20 -3.87 11.42 -1.52
N ILE A 21 -3.74 12.67 -1.06
CA ILE A 21 -4.68 13.26 -0.10
C ILE A 21 -6.02 13.57 -0.79
N ILE A 22 -5.98 14.09 -2.02
CA ILE A 22 -7.19 14.30 -2.84
C ILE A 22 -7.93 12.97 -3.03
N ASN A 23 -7.22 11.90 -3.39
CA ASN A 23 -7.81 10.56 -3.52
C ASN A 23 -8.38 10.04 -2.20
N ALA A 24 -7.68 10.28 -1.07
CA ALA A 24 -8.16 9.88 0.24
C ALA A 24 -9.47 10.58 0.62
N MET A 25 -9.58 11.88 0.35
CA MET A 25 -10.81 12.65 0.57
C MET A 25 -11.96 12.15 -0.29
N ALA A 26 -11.71 11.88 -1.58
CA ALA A 26 -12.71 11.32 -2.47
C ALA A 26 -13.21 9.95 -1.97
N LEU A 27 -12.29 9.06 -1.56
CA LEU A 27 -12.63 7.75 -1.01
C LEU A 27 -13.41 7.86 0.30
N GLN A 28 -13.05 8.79 1.18
CA GLN A 28 -13.79 9.04 2.41
C GLN A 28 -15.25 9.42 2.11
N ASN A 29 -15.46 10.33 1.16
CA ASN A 29 -16.79 10.77 0.77
C ASN A 29 -17.63 9.59 0.24
N VAL A 30 -17.08 8.79 -0.68
CA VAL A 30 -17.77 7.61 -1.24
C VAL A 30 -18.12 6.59 -0.15
N LEU A 31 -17.23 6.36 0.82
CA LEU A 31 -17.51 5.45 1.95
C LEU A 31 -18.63 6.01 2.85
N GLN A 32 -18.61 7.32 3.12
CA GLN A 32 -19.63 7.96 3.95
C GLN A 32 -21.01 7.97 3.27
N GLU A 33 -21.07 8.14 1.94
CA GLU A 33 -22.31 8.04 1.16
C GLU A 33 -22.99 6.67 1.29
N ILE A 34 -22.20 5.60 1.47
CA ILE A 34 -22.71 4.24 1.75
C ILE A 34 -22.77 3.91 3.24
N ASN A 35 -22.81 4.93 4.11
CA ASN A 35 -22.90 4.83 5.58
C ASN A 35 -21.74 4.11 6.27
N VAL A 36 -20.57 4.04 5.63
CA VAL A 36 -19.34 3.54 6.26
C VAL A 36 -18.64 4.70 6.97
N LYS A 37 -18.41 4.55 8.28
CA LYS A 37 -17.59 5.49 9.04
C LYS A 37 -16.18 5.49 8.44
N ALA A 38 -15.76 6.62 7.89
CA ALA A 38 -14.43 6.78 7.31
C ALA A 38 -13.78 8.08 7.76
N LYS A 39 -12.46 8.05 7.94
CA LYS A 39 -11.68 9.22 8.34
C LYS A 39 -10.34 9.27 7.61
N VAL A 40 -10.06 10.40 6.95
CA VAL A 40 -8.75 10.70 6.38
C VAL A 40 -7.81 11.17 7.47
N VAL A 41 -6.61 10.62 7.42
CA VAL A 41 -5.46 11.02 8.23
C VAL A 41 -4.29 11.28 7.29
N SER A 42 -3.44 12.26 7.59
CA SER A 42 -2.38 12.67 6.66
C SER A 42 -0.99 12.68 7.31
N ALA A 43 0.02 12.35 6.52
CA ALA A 43 1.43 12.49 6.89
C ALA A 43 1.93 13.94 6.86
N VAL A 44 1.22 14.80 6.11
CA VAL A 44 1.48 16.25 6.00
C VAL A 44 0.28 17.04 6.49
N THR A 45 0.51 18.13 7.22
CA THR A 45 -0.56 19.03 7.65
C THR A 45 -1.05 19.84 6.46
N ILE A 46 -2.37 19.87 6.24
CA ILE A 46 -3.01 20.78 5.30
C ILE A 46 -4.17 21.43 6.03
N GLU A 47 -3.99 22.65 6.52
CA GLU A 47 -5.07 23.40 7.16
C GLU A 47 -6.01 24.00 6.10
N PRO A 48 -7.34 23.98 6.30
CA PRO A 48 -8.11 23.38 7.40
C PRO A 48 -8.55 21.92 7.11
N ILE A 49 -7.96 21.25 6.13
CA ILE A 49 -8.44 19.98 5.55
C ILE A 49 -8.10 18.76 6.42
N CYS A 50 -6.84 18.59 6.79
CA CYS A 50 -6.38 17.44 7.57
C CYS A 50 -5.17 17.79 8.43
N GLU A 51 -5.20 17.35 9.68
CA GLU A 51 -4.08 17.50 10.60
C GLU A 51 -3.07 16.38 10.35
N LYS A 52 -1.78 16.70 10.54
CA LYS A 52 -0.73 15.68 10.57
C LYS A 52 -1.05 14.72 11.72
N THR A 53 -1.42 13.50 11.35
CA THR A 53 -1.98 12.56 12.31
C THR A 53 -0.90 11.59 12.76
N TYR A 54 -0.64 11.56 14.06
CA TYR A 54 0.20 10.56 14.68
C TYR A 54 -0.55 9.22 14.78
N TYR A 55 0.14 8.08 14.67
CA TYR A 55 -0.49 6.76 14.57
C TYR A 55 -1.50 6.46 15.70
N ILE A 56 -1.32 7.04 16.89
CA ILE A 56 -2.24 6.92 18.04
C ILE A 56 -3.66 7.34 17.67
N LYS A 57 -3.82 8.45 16.93
CA LYS A 57 -5.14 8.95 16.55
C LYS A 57 -5.79 8.07 15.49
N ALA A 58 -5.00 7.50 14.57
CA ALA A 58 -5.48 6.50 13.62
C ALA A 58 -6.00 5.25 14.36
N LEU A 59 -5.26 4.76 15.37
CA LEU A 59 -5.70 3.66 16.21
C LEU A 59 -7.00 3.96 16.96
N GLN A 60 -7.16 5.17 17.51
CA GLN A 60 -8.42 5.60 18.13
C GLN A 60 -9.59 5.54 17.15
N TYR A 61 -9.43 6.08 15.94
CA TYR A 61 -10.46 5.98 14.91
C TYR A 61 -10.79 4.53 14.54
N MET A 62 -9.77 3.65 14.43
CA MET A 62 -10.00 2.22 14.17
C MET A 62 -10.77 1.55 15.33
N GLN A 63 -10.46 1.88 16.58
CA GLN A 63 -11.18 1.39 17.77
C GLN A 63 -12.64 1.86 17.80
N GLU A 64 -12.93 3.05 17.27
CA GLU A 64 -14.29 3.59 17.12
C GLU A 64 -15.05 3.04 15.88
N GLY A 65 -14.42 2.12 15.14
CA GLY A 65 -15.00 1.45 13.98
C GLY A 65 -14.91 2.24 12.67
N TYR A 66 -13.98 3.20 12.57
CA TYR A 66 -13.73 3.93 11.32
C TYR A 66 -12.79 3.16 10.39
N VAL A 67 -13.09 3.18 9.10
CA VAL A 67 -12.11 2.96 8.03
C VAL A 67 -11.18 4.16 7.99
N VAL A 68 -9.91 3.95 8.35
CA VAL A 68 -8.90 5.00 8.34
C VAL A 68 -8.16 5.02 7.00
N ILE A 69 -8.12 6.19 6.37
CA ILE A 69 -7.50 6.38 5.05
C ILE A 69 -6.27 7.26 5.20
N PHE A 70 -5.09 6.70 4.95
CA PHE A 70 -3.82 7.41 5.05
C PHE A 70 -3.50 8.16 3.75
N GLY A 71 -3.46 9.49 3.79
CA GLY A 71 -2.98 10.36 2.73
C GLY A 71 -1.54 10.86 2.98
N GLY A 72 -0.85 11.25 1.92
CA GLY A 72 0.48 11.87 2.00
C GLY A 72 1.65 10.89 2.17
N GLY A 73 1.42 9.58 2.07
CA GLY A 73 2.48 8.56 2.13
C GLY A 73 3.30 8.62 3.42
N THR A 74 4.63 8.71 3.29
CA THR A 74 5.55 8.91 4.43
C THR A 74 5.64 10.37 4.88
N GLY A 75 5.12 11.31 4.10
CA GLY A 75 5.31 12.75 4.29
C GLY A 75 6.68 13.28 3.84
N ASN A 76 7.52 12.42 3.26
CA ASN A 76 8.88 12.77 2.87
C ASN A 76 9.11 12.49 1.36
N PRO A 77 9.77 13.41 0.63
CA PRO A 77 10.25 13.13 -0.72
C PRO A 77 11.17 11.90 -0.77
N PHE A 78 11.38 11.35 -1.96
CA PHE A 78 12.19 10.18 -2.27
C PHE A 78 11.62 8.82 -1.83
N PHE A 79 10.48 8.80 -1.13
CA PHE A 79 9.78 7.57 -0.76
C PHE A 79 8.55 7.34 -1.64
N SER A 80 8.23 6.07 -1.86
CA SER A 80 7.05 5.66 -2.61
C SER A 80 5.80 5.59 -1.71
N THR A 81 4.64 5.39 -2.33
CA THR A 81 3.42 5.02 -1.61
C THR A 81 3.51 3.64 -0.96
N ASP A 82 4.26 2.70 -1.54
CA ASP A 82 4.48 1.37 -0.95
C ASP A 82 5.29 1.49 0.36
N SER A 83 6.29 2.38 0.40
CA SER A 83 7.04 2.69 1.62
C SER A 83 6.13 3.28 2.70
N GLY A 84 5.23 4.18 2.30
CA GLY A 84 4.21 4.73 3.20
C GLY A 84 3.28 3.65 3.74
N ALA A 85 2.78 2.76 2.88
CA ALA A 85 1.89 1.67 3.27
C ALA A 85 2.57 0.70 4.26
N ALA A 86 3.82 0.30 3.98
CA ALA A 86 4.62 -0.54 4.88
C ALA A 86 4.82 0.13 6.25
N LEU A 87 5.20 1.41 6.27
CA LEU A 87 5.37 2.16 7.52
C LEU A 87 4.08 2.21 8.33
N ARG A 88 2.95 2.57 7.70
CA ARG A 88 1.66 2.68 8.41
C ARG A 88 1.18 1.32 8.91
N ALA A 89 1.35 0.26 8.13
CA ALA A 89 1.01 -1.10 8.55
C ALA A 89 1.75 -1.49 9.83
N LEU A 90 3.04 -1.16 9.94
CA LEU A 90 3.83 -1.40 11.15
C LEU A 90 3.37 -0.54 12.34
N GLU A 91 3.14 0.75 12.12
CA GLU A 91 2.70 1.68 13.18
C GLU A 91 1.35 1.28 13.78
N ILE A 92 0.41 0.81 12.96
CA ILE A 92 -0.90 0.35 13.43
C ILE A 92 -0.91 -1.13 13.84
N LYS A 93 0.24 -1.82 13.75
CA LYS A 93 0.39 -3.25 14.02
C LYS A 93 -0.60 -4.11 13.23
N ALA A 94 -0.71 -3.83 11.93
CA ALA A 94 -1.58 -4.59 11.03
C ALA A 94 -1.16 -6.06 10.98
N ASP A 95 -2.13 -6.97 10.91
CA ASP A 95 -1.87 -8.40 10.76
C ASP A 95 -1.38 -8.77 9.36
N LEU A 96 -1.71 -7.95 8.35
CA LEU A 96 -1.41 -8.19 6.94
C LEU A 96 -1.37 -6.89 6.14
N LEU A 97 -0.33 -6.72 5.32
CA LEU A 97 -0.28 -5.67 4.30
C LEU A 97 -0.82 -6.21 2.96
N ILE A 98 -2.01 -5.75 2.57
CA ILE A 98 -2.63 -6.17 1.31
C ILE A 98 -2.34 -5.14 0.20
N LYS A 99 -1.60 -5.56 -0.83
CA LYS A 99 -1.25 -4.74 -2.00
C LYS A 99 -2.16 -5.05 -3.18
N GLY A 100 -3.09 -4.15 -3.46
CA GLY A 100 -3.93 -4.22 -4.65
C GLY A 100 -3.16 -3.79 -5.91
N THR A 101 -3.21 -4.61 -6.96
CA THR A 101 -2.57 -4.34 -8.25
C THR A 101 -3.51 -4.66 -9.42
N ARG A 102 -3.05 -4.43 -10.66
CA ARG A 102 -3.81 -4.77 -11.88
C ARG A 102 -3.67 -6.23 -12.28
N VAL A 103 -2.56 -6.87 -11.88
CA VAL A 103 -2.31 -8.31 -12.06
C VAL A 103 -2.79 -9.06 -10.82
N ASP A 104 -2.97 -10.37 -10.93
CA ASP A 104 -3.56 -11.19 -9.86
C ASP A 104 -2.54 -11.91 -8.98
N GLY A 105 -1.30 -11.43 -8.92
CA GLY A 105 -0.25 -11.95 -8.04
C GLY A 105 1.13 -11.49 -8.47
N ILE A 106 2.14 -12.16 -7.92
CA ILE A 106 3.55 -12.03 -8.28
C ILE A 106 3.87 -13.13 -9.30
N TYR A 107 4.57 -12.74 -10.35
CA TYR A 107 4.91 -13.60 -11.48
C TYR A 107 6.43 -13.69 -11.66
N SER A 108 6.90 -14.75 -12.33
CA SER A 108 8.31 -14.93 -12.70
C SER A 108 8.83 -13.84 -13.66
N ALA A 109 7.93 -13.28 -14.46
CA ALA A 109 8.17 -12.18 -15.39
C ALA A 109 6.92 -11.31 -15.48
N ASP A 110 6.98 -10.18 -16.20
CA ASP A 110 5.82 -9.32 -16.43
C ASP A 110 4.79 -10.07 -17.31
N PRO A 111 3.61 -10.47 -16.78
CA PRO A 111 2.66 -11.29 -17.51
C PRO A 111 1.99 -10.55 -18.68
N GLU A 112 2.09 -9.21 -18.73
CA GLU A 112 1.63 -8.43 -19.88
C GLU A 112 2.64 -8.45 -21.05
N LYS A 113 3.89 -8.88 -20.80
CA LYS A 113 4.98 -8.90 -21.80
C LYS A 113 5.50 -10.30 -22.11
N ASP A 114 5.44 -11.22 -21.15
CA ASP A 114 5.91 -12.58 -21.28
C ASP A 114 4.73 -13.57 -21.11
N PRO A 115 4.30 -14.25 -22.17
CA PRO A 115 3.22 -15.23 -22.10
C PRO A 115 3.58 -16.48 -21.29
N ASN A 116 4.87 -16.71 -21.02
CA ASN A 116 5.35 -17.83 -20.20
C ASN A 116 5.50 -17.44 -18.72
N ALA A 117 5.03 -16.24 -18.31
CA ALA A 117 5.10 -15.80 -16.93
C ALA A 117 4.29 -16.74 -16.02
N ILE A 118 4.96 -17.32 -15.02
CA ILE A 118 4.36 -18.25 -14.06
C ILE A 118 4.01 -17.46 -12.81
N LYS A 119 2.74 -17.55 -12.39
CA LYS A 119 2.26 -17.00 -11.14
C LYS A 119 2.70 -17.87 -9.96
N TYR A 120 3.09 -17.22 -8.87
CA TYR A 120 3.32 -17.90 -7.59
C TYR A 120 2.12 -17.70 -6.66
N ASP A 121 1.71 -18.74 -5.93
CA ASP A 121 0.65 -18.60 -4.93
C ASP A 121 1.19 -18.20 -3.55
N VAL A 122 2.37 -18.71 -3.20
CA VAL A 122 3.09 -18.40 -1.95
C VAL A 122 4.56 -18.19 -2.27
N LEU A 123 5.17 -17.17 -1.66
CA LEU A 123 6.61 -16.89 -1.77
C LEU A 123 7.17 -16.47 -0.42
N THR A 124 8.40 -16.87 -0.13
CA THR A 124 9.16 -16.31 0.99
C THR A 124 9.82 -14.99 0.61
N PHE A 125 10.17 -14.16 1.60
CA PHE A 125 10.95 -12.95 1.37
C PHE A 125 12.32 -13.26 0.73
N GLN A 126 12.96 -14.38 1.11
CA GLN A 126 14.22 -14.82 0.50
C GLN A 126 14.05 -15.19 -0.98
N GLU A 127 12.99 -15.89 -1.35
CA GLU A 127 12.74 -16.28 -2.74
C GLU A 127 12.49 -15.08 -3.64
N VAL A 128 11.72 -14.10 -3.15
CA VAL A 128 11.49 -12.84 -3.89
C VAL A 128 12.81 -12.14 -4.16
N TYR A 129 13.70 -12.06 -3.17
CA TYR A 129 15.02 -11.46 -3.32
C TYR A 129 15.91 -12.26 -4.28
N ALA A 130 16.03 -13.58 -4.08
CA ALA A 130 16.89 -14.46 -4.88
C ALA A 130 16.47 -14.52 -6.36
N LYS A 131 15.16 -14.48 -6.63
CA LYS A 131 14.59 -14.49 -7.98
C LYS A 131 14.44 -13.08 -8.57
N ASN A 132 14.84 -12.02 -7.84
CA ASN A 132 14.71 -10.62 -8.25
C ASN A 132 13.29 -10.24 -8.69
N LEU A 133 12.27 -10.74 -7.97
CA LEU A 133 10.86 -10.51 -8.30
C LEU A 133 10.43 -9.11 -7.85
N LYS A 134 9.65 -8.42 -8.68
CA LYS A 134 9.16 -7.07 -8.38
C LYS A 134 7.82 -7.15 -7.64
N VAL A 135 7.84 -6.83 -6.34
CA VAL A 135 6.65 -6.81 -5.47
C VAL A 135 6.26 -5.37 -5.13
N MET A 136 7.23 -4.63 -4.61
CA MET A 136 7.19 -3.21 -4.25
C MET A 136 8.62 -2.66 -4.38
N ASP A 137 8.84 -1.37 -4.11
CA ASP A 137 10.20 -0.85 -4.04
C ASP A 137 11.01 -1.52 -2.92
N LEU A 138 12.33 -1.53 -3.07
CA LEU A 138 13.24 -2.25 -2.17
C LEU A 138 13.15 -1.75 -0.72
N THR A 139 12.91 -0.46 -0.51
CA THR A 139 12.80 0.15 0.83
C THR A 139 11.57 -0.40 1.55
N ALA A 140 10.39 -0.35 0.91
CA ALA A 140 9.16 -0.91 1.46
C ALA A 140 9.26 -2.41 1.72
N PHE A 141 9.87 -3.15 0.78
CA PHE A 141 10.04 -4.60 0.90
C PHE A 141 10.94 -4.97 2.08
N THR A 142 12.08 -4.28 2.23
CA THR A 142 13.02 -4.51 3.32
C THR A 142 12.38 -4.16 4.66
N LEU A 143 11.64 -3.04 4.72
CA LEU A 143 10.92 -2.64 5.93
C LEU A 143 9.91 -3.70 6.38
N CYS A 144 9.16 -4.31 5.45
CA CYS A 144 8.24 -5.40 5.78
C CYS A 144 8.98 -6.67 6.22
N LYS A 145 10.06 -7.04 5.51
CA LYS A 145 10.87 -8.22 5.82
C LYS A 145 11.44 -8.15 7.24
N ASP A 146 12.14 -7.07 7.55
CA ASP A 146 12.88 -6.93 8.82
C ASP A 146 11.95 -6.84 10.03
N ASN A 147 10.69 -6.44 9.81
CA ASN A 147 9.68 -6.34 10.84
C ASN A 147 8.64 -7.47 10.77
N HIS A 148 8.87 -8.51 9.97
CA HIS A 148 7.98 -9.66 9.87
C HIS A 148 6.52 -9.27 9.54
N MET A 149 6.33 -8.31 8.63
CA MET A 149 5.00 -7.92 8.14
C MET A 149 4.64 -8.79 6.94
N PRO A 150 3.64 -9.68 7.04
CA PRO A 150 3.22 -10.48 5.89
C PRO A 150 2.57 -9.60 4.82
N ILE A 151 2.68 -10.02 3.58
CA ILE A 151 2.22 -9.25 2.42
C ILE A 151 1.34 -10.13 1.53
N CYS A 152 0.19 -9.62 1.09
CA CYS A 152 -0.65 -10.28 0.10
C CYS A 152 -0.79 -9.39 -1.14
N VAL A 153 -0.31 -9.86 -2.29
CA VAL A 153 -0.47 -9.14 -3.58
C VAL A 153 -1.64 -9.73 -4.33
N TYR A 154 -2.63 -8.92 -4.70
CA TYR A 154 -3.83 -9.41 -5.39
C TYR A 154 -4.32 -8.45 -6.49
N ASN A 155 -5.27 -8.90 -7.31
CA ASN A 155 -5.92 -8.06 -8.31
C ASN A 155 -7.09 -7.29 -7.68
N ALA A 156 -6.94 -5.97 -7.55
CA ALA A 156 -7.96 -5.08 -7.01
C ALA A 156 -9.12 -4.80 -8.00
N ASN A 157 -8.91 -5.01 -9.30
CA ASN A 157 -9.92 -4.78 -10.34
C ASN A 157 -10.92 -5.93 -10.47
N LYS A 158 -10.69 -7.07 -9.81
CA LYS A 158 -11.62 -8.20 -9.79
C LYS A 158 -12.55 -8.07 -8.58
N PRO A 159 -13.86 -7.77 -8.78
CA PRO A 159 -14.81 -7.62 -7.68
C PRO A 159 -14.85 -8.86 -6.78
N GLY A 160 -14.95 -8.63 -5.47
CA GLY A 160 -15.00 -9.70 -4.46
C GLY A 160 -13.65 -10.24 -4.02
N ASN A 161 -12.54 -9.98 -4.73
CA ASN A 161 -11.23 -10.52 -4.35
C ASN A 161 -10.78 -10.05 -2.97
N LEU A 162 -11.00 -8.79 -2.60
CA LEU A 162 -10.63 -8.31 -1.26
C LEU A 162 -11.33 -9.11 -0.17
N LEU A 163 -12.64 -9.39 -0.34
CA LEU A 163 -13.40 -10.19 0.62
C LEU A 163 -12.88 -11.63 0.70
N LYS A 164 -12.49 -12.22 -0.44
CA LYS A 164 -11.89 -13.56 -0.48
C LYS A 164 -10.56 -13.62 0.27
N VAL A 165 -9.68 -12.62 0.07
CA VAL A 165 -8.42 -12.50 0.83
C VAL A 165 -8.71 -12.41 2.33
N LEU A 166 -9.66 -11.58 2.75
CA LEU A 166 -10.04 -11.43 4.16
C LEU A 166 -10.67 -12.71 4.76
N LYS A 167 -11.26 -13.57 3.93
CA LYS A 167 -11.78 -14.90 4.33
C LYS A 167 -10.70 -15.99 4.35
N GLY A 168 -9.47 -15.68 3.98
CA GLY A 168 -8.38 -16.66 3.89
C GLY A 168 -8.45 -17.56 2.65
N GLU A 169 -9.26 -17.21 1.65
CA GLU A 169 -9.25 -17.91 0.37
C GLU A 169 -7.95 -17.61 -0.39
N GLN A 170 -7.46 -18.59 -1.16
CA GLN A 170 -6.22 -18.45 -1.93
C GLN A 170 -6.43 -17.53 -3.14
N VAL A 171 -6.23 -16.23 -2.91
CA VAL A 171 -6.33 -15.18 -3.92
C VAL A 171 -5.05 -14.35 -3.90
N GLY A 172 -4.42 -14.21 -5.06
CA GLY A 172 -3.18 -13.44 -5.14
C GLY A 172 -1.93 -14.29 -4.95
N THR A 173 -0.91 -13.64 -4.39
CA THR A 173 0.30 -14.28 -3.88
C THR A 173 0.51 -13.84 -2.44
N LEU A 174 0.67 -14.81 -1.53
CA LEU A 174 0.94 -14.56 -0.13
C LEU A 174 2.44 -14.66 0.17
N LEU A 175 2.96 -13.68 0.90
CA LEU A 175 4.27 -13.70 1.53
C LEU A 175 4.05 -13.81 3.04
N PRO A 176 4.05 -15.04 3.61
CA PRO A 176 3.83 -15.23 5.03
C PRO A 176 5.06 -14.83 5.83
N VAL A 177 4.86 -14.61 7.13
CA VAL A 177 5.95 -14.63 8.10
C VAL A 177 6.33 -16.08 8.31
N ILE A 178 7.57 -16.43 7.97
CA ILE A 178 8.12 -17.74 8.30
C ILE A 178 8.91 -17.54 9.59
N SER A 179 8.54 -18.32 10.61
CA SER A 179 9.25 -18.38 11.89
C SER A 179 10.50 -19.25 11.77
#